data_AF-A0A961HFH0-F1
#
_entry.id   AF-A0A961HFH0-F1
#
_cell.length_a   1.000
_cell.length_b   1.000
_cell.length_c   1.000
_cell.angle_alpha   90.00
_cell.angle_beta   90.00
_cell.angle_gamma   90.00
#
_symmetry.space_group_name_H-M   'P 1'
#
loop_
_entity.id
_entity.type
_entity.pdbx_description
1 polymer ?
#
loop_
_entity_poly.entity_id
_entity_poly.type
_entity_poly.pdbx_seq_one_letter_code
_entity_poly.pdbx_strand_id
1 'polypeptide(L)'
;MVTPTWAELLRRNRATAADAISATIHTAGPAGTRERRLWHAPPDLWRIEDAAGNPERIAGTRWCFDRSGEVMVRSDRFARPAASYSGGPEQLLTLHREWPARVQRTAELQIIEGRSATFSTPDAPEPPYRPAGPIEAATVRGRTGWTVPCVQTASGLLVAWTFDDETGVVIGRDAGGFGAIELADLVVADHFSPAVFGFHGRYVDIAQVRRDAERGLREEDRYRQARGAGNTIERYVGTFAPLLVRTDFSDTASWEAVVGVVTSPTADGDQPDVTLIDNPAYTGWTAARFLDVIDGVPDYILIADSVTMSHPDLPVVFLSTADSGAEWAGRGDRVRVAARSVATVDAVLSIAEQTIAELAGVAGSDGIYR
;
A
#
# COMPACT_ATOMS: atom_id res chain seq x y z
N MET A 1 2.86 53.91 -17.70
CA MET A 1 3.53 52.62 -17.93
C MET A 1 3.15 52.13 -19.31
N VAL A 2 4.11 51.57 -20.06
CA VAL A 2 3.83 50.96 -21.37
C VAL A 2 3.30 49.55 -21.13
N THR A 3 2.18 49.20 -21.73
CA THR A 3 1.60 47.84 -21.63
C THR A 3 2.59 46.82 -22.21
N PRO A 4 3.04 45.81 -21.42
CA PRO A 4 3.96 44.80 -21.91
C PRO A 4 3.27 43.87 -22.90
N THR A 5 4.06 43.28 -23.78
CA THR A 5 3.62 42.19 -24.65
C THR A 5 3.55 40.87 -23.89
N TRP A 6 2.78 39.91 -24.41
CA TRP A 6 2.71 38.56 -23.84
C TRP A 6 4.10 37.91 -23.74
N ALA A 7 4.93 38.06 -24.76
CA ALA A 7 6.30 37.52 -24.77
C ALA A 7 7.18 38.13 -23.67
N GLU A 8 7.00 39.42 -23.35
CA GLU A 8 7.73 40.08 -22.28
C GLU A 8 7.30 39.57 -20.90
N LEU A 9 5.99 39.38 -20.67
CA LEU A 9 5.48 38.81 -19.42
C LEU A 9 6.04 37.40 -19.19
N LEU A 10 6.01 36.54 -20.21
CA LEU A 10 6.58 35.19 -20.13
C LEU A 10 8.08 35.21 -19.84
N ARG A 11 8.83 36.15 -20.44
CA ARG A 11 10.27 36.31 -20.19
C ARG A 11 10.54 36.74 -18.75
N ARG A 12 9.79 37.72 -18.23
CA ARG A 12 9.91 38.18 -16.83
C ARG A 12 9.60 37.03 -15.86
N ASN A 13 8.52 36.28 -16.10
CA ASN A 13 8.16 35.16 -15.24
C ASN A 13 9.19 34.01 -15.27
N ARG A 14 9.84 33.75 -16.40
CA ARG A 14 10.94 32.78 -16.44
C ARG A 14 12.18 33.22 -15.67
N ALA A 15 12.42 34.53 -15.57
CA ALA A 15 13.55 35.04 -14.80
C ALA A 15 13.42 34.68 -13.31
N THR A 16 12.19 34.48 -12.81
CA THR A 16 11.94 34.10 -11.41
C THR A 16 12.09 32.60 -11.14
N ALA A 17 12.51 31.79 -12.12
CA ALA A 17 12.58 30.34 -11.98
C ALA A 17 13.67 29.86 -10.99
N ALA A 18 14.67 30.71 -10.73
CA ALA A 18 15.77 30.44 -9.81
C ALA A 18 15.56 31.05 -8.41
N ASP A 19 14.54 31.90 -8.24
CA ASP A 19 14.34 32.66 -7.02
C ASP A 19 13.54 31.86 -5.98
N ALA A 20 13.89 32.04 -4.71
CA ALA A 20 13.08 31.62 -3.59
C ALA A 20 11.97 32.64 -3.31
N ILE A 21 10.75 32.16 -3.11
CA ILE A 21 9.55 33.01 -2.98
C ILE A 21 8.81 32.68 -1.69
N SER A 22 8.45 33.70 -0.91
CA SER A 22 7.47 33.56 0.17
C SER A 22 6.32 34.54 -0.01
N ALA A 23 5.12 34.12 0.35
CA ALA A 23 3.91 34.93 0.21
C ALA A 23 2.79 34.44 1.13
N THR A 24 1.75 35.25 1.28
CA THR A 24 0.45 34.83 1.78
C THR A 24 -0.43 34.47 0.59
N ILE A 25 -0.94 33.24 0.51
CA ILE A 25 -1.86 32.80 -0.55
C ILE A 25 -3.30 32.84 -0.07
N HIS A 26 -4.15 33.45 -0.89
CA HIS A 26 -5.59 33.48 -0.75
C HIS A 26 -6.21 32.59 -1.83
N THR A 27 -6.94 31.55 -1.41
CA THR A 27 -7.64 30.64 -2.33
C THR A 27 -9.13 30.75 -2.10
N ALA A 28 -9.90 31.05 -3.14
CA ALA A 28 -11.36 31.02 -3.07
C ALA A 28 -11.85 29.58 -2.85
N GLY A 29 -12.90 29.44 -2.04
CA GLY A 29 -13.52 28.14 -1.78
C GLY A 29 -14.99 28.30 -1.41
N PRO A 30 -15.75 27.19 -1.30
CA PRO A 30 -17.18 27.21 -0.96
C PRO A 30 -17.46 27.86 0.39
N ALA A 31 -16.53 27.75 1.33
CA ALA A 31 -16.62 28.33 2.68
C ALA A 31 -16.02 29.75 2.78
N GLY A 32 -15.72 30.38 1.63
CA GLY A 32 -15.04 31.68 1.56
C GLY A 32 -13.57 31.56 1.19
N THR A 33 -12.83 32.65 1.37
CA THR A 33 -11.41 32.71 1.04
C THR A 33 -10.59 32.08 2.16
N ARG A 34 -9.75 31.10 1.82
CA ARG A 34 -8.79 30.47 2.74
C ARG A 34 -7.43 31.12 2.59
N GLU A 35 -6.81 31.43 3.73
CA GLU A 35 -5.48 32.02 3.80
C GLU A 35 -4.44 31.01 4.30
N ARG A 36 -3.28 30.99 3.65
CA ARG A 36 -2.10 30.18 4.04
C ARG A 36 -0.83 30.97 3.80
N ARG A 37 0.22 30.68 4.56
CA ARG A 37 1.57 31.23 4.32
C ARG A 37 2.40 30.21 3.59
N LEU A 38 3.17 30.63 2.59
CA LEU A 38 3.96 29.73 1.77
C LEU A 38 5.42 30.17 1.67
N TRP A 39 6.27 29.17 1.50
CA TRP A 39 7.65 29.31 1.05
C TRP A 39 7.91 28.30 -0.05
N HIS A 40 8.52 28.76 -1.14
CA HIS A 40 9.00 27.96 -2.24
C HIS A 40 10.48 28.26 -2.44
N ALA A 41 11.29 27.21 -2.62
CA ALA A 41 12.64 27.36 -3.15
C ALA A 41 12.86 26.34 -4.28
N PRO A 42 13.46 26.75 -5.41
CA PRO A 42 13.82 25.83 -6.47
C PRO A 42 14.79 24.73 -5.99
N PRO A 43 14.78 23.53 -6.63
CA PRO A 43 13.88 23.18 -7.72
C PRO A 43 12.46 22.91 -7.22
N ASP A 44 12.23 22.42 -6.01
CA ASP A 44 10.90 21.90 -5.65
C ASP A 44 10.67 21.79 -4.14
N LEU A 45 11.30 22.68 -3.36
CA LEU A 45 11.08 22.77 -1.92
C LEU A 45 9.84 23.62 -1.62
N TRP A 46 9.02 23.14 -0.71
CA TRP A 46 7.78 23.80 -0.32
C TRP A 46 7.55 23.74 1.18
N ARG A 47 7.03 24.84 1.73
CA ARG A 47 6.40 24.89 3.04
C ARG A 47 5.09 25.65 2.90
N ILE A 48 4.03 25.10 3.46
CA ILE A 48 2.72 25.72 3.53
C ILE A 48 2.26 25.63 4.97
N GLU A 49 1.88 26.76 5.53
CA GLU A 49 1.33 26.89 6.88
C GLU A 49 -0.08 27.47 6.84
N ASP A 50 -0.89 27.12 7.83
CA ASP A 50 -2.16 27.80 8.06
C ASP A 50 -1.96 29.22 8.62
N ALA A 51 -3.04 29.99 8.75
CA ALA A 51 -3.00 31.35 9.27
C ALA A 51 -2.44 31.47 10.70
N ALA A 52 -2.51 30.38 11.50
CA ALA A 52 -1.94 30.34 12.84
C ALA A 52 -0.45 29.96 12.84
N GLY A 53 0.11 29.61 11.67
CA GLY A 53 1.50 29.23 11.50
C GLY A 53 1.81 27.77 11.76
N ASN A 54 0.79 26.91 11.79
CA ASN A 54 1.03 25.48 11.89
C ASN A 54 1.33 24.93 10.50
N PRO A 55 2.36 24.07 10.36
CA PRO A 55 2.64 23.39 9.09
C PRO A 55 1.45 22.56 8.62
N GLU A 56 0.97 22.85 7.41
CA GLU A 56 0.03 21.98 6.69
C GLU A 56 0.78 21.02 5.78
N ARG A 57 1.86 21.52 5.15
CA ARG A 57 2.66 20.76 4.22
C ARG A 57 4.11 21.23 4.22
N ILE A 58 5.05 20.28 4.22
CA ILE A 58 6.47 20.53 4.00
C ILE A 58 6.96 19.49 2.99
N ALA A 59 7.30 19.93 1.78
CA ALA A 59 7.84 19.08 0.74
C ALA A 59 9.35 19.34 0.60
N GLY A 60 10.15 18.43 1.13
CA GLY A 60 11.60 18.44 1.00
C GLY A 60 12.09 17.74 -0.26
N THR A 61 13.38 17.41 -0.29
CA THR A 61 14.03 16.70 -1.42
C THR A 61 13.60 15.24 -1.54
N ARG A 62 13.49 14.54 -0.40
CA ARG A 62 13.11 13.12 -0.34
C ARG A 62 11.75 12.90 0.31
N TRP A 63 11.46 13.68 1.35
CA TRP A 63 10.30 13.46 2.20
C TRP A 63 9.27 14.56 2.00
N CYS A 64 8.00 14.18 2.08
CA CYS A 64 6.88 15.09 2.20
C CYS A 64 6.20 14.85 3.55
N PHE A 65 5.90 15.93 4.26
CA PHE A 65 5.12 15.92 5.49
C PHE A 65 3.80 16.63 5.21
N ASP A 66 2.68 15.98 5.46
CA ASP A 66 1.36 16.58 5.30
C ASP A 66 0.54 16.39 6.57
N ARG A 67 -0.22 17.42 6.92
CA ARG A 67 -1.11 17.40 8.07
C ARG A 67 -2.31 16.51 7.78
N SER A 68 -2.57 15.57 8.68
CA SER A 68 -3.77 14.74 8.71
C SER A 68 -4.39 14.81 10.11
N GLY A 69 -5.44 15.61 10.25
CA GLY A 69 -5.97 15.96 11.57
C GLY A 69 -4.93 16.69 12.42
N GLU A 70 -4.63 16.14 13.60
CA GLU A 70 -3.68 16.73 14.56
C GLU A 70 -2.22 16.23 14.38
N VAL A 71 -1.97 15.33 13.43
CA VAL A 71 -0.64 14.73 13.22
C VAL A 71 -0.06 15.08 11.87
N MET A 72 1.27 15.17 11.80
CA MET A 72 1.98 15.21 10.52
C MET A 72 2.28 13.79 10.05
N VAL A 73 2.03 13.52 8.78
CA VAL A 73 2.31 12.24 8.14
C VAL A 73 3.49 12.40 7.22
N ARG A 74 4.57 11.65 7.47
CA ARG A 74 5.73 11.55 6.59
C ARG A 74 5.48 10.49 5.53
N SER A 75 5.69 10.86 4.27
CA SER A 75 5.71 9.95 3.13
C SER A 75 6.91 10.21 2.23
N ASP A 76 7.31 9.20 1.45
CA ASP A 76 8.23 9.42 0.34
C ASP A 76 7.59 10.37 -0.68
N ARG A 77 8.33 11.39 -1.11
CA ARG A 77 7.84 12.40 -2.05
C ARG A 77 7.41 11.78 -3.39
N PHE A 78 8.13 10.76 -3.86
CA PHE A 78 7.93 10.15 -5.17
C PHE A 78 6.93 9.00 -5.16
N ALA A 79 6.51 8.55 -3.98
CA ALA A 79 5.48 7.52 -3.83
C ALA A 79 4.05 8.06 -4.01
N ARG A 80 3.87 9.37 -4.25
CA ARG A 80 2.54 9.98 -4.41
C ARG A 80 2.12 10.12 -5.88
N PRO A 81 0.85 9.84 -6.21
CA PRO A 81 0.28 10.17 -7.51
C PRO A 81 0.34 11.68 -7.78
N ALA A 82 0.62 12.08 -9.02
CA ALA A 82 0.66 13.48 -9.45
C ALA A 82 -0.68 14.24 -9.25
N ALA A 83 -1.79 13.53 -9.07
CA ALA A 83 -3.12 14.12 -8.86
C ALA A 83 -3.29 14.87 -7.52
N SER A 84 -2.36 14.72 -6.56
CA SER A 84 -2.43 15.37 -5.24
C SER A 84 -2.01 16.86 -5.22
N TYR A 85 -1.76 17.48 -6.37
CA TYR A 85 -1.22 18.85 -6.50
C TYR A 85 -2.21 19.84 -7.17
N SER A 86 -3.48 19.47 -7.36
CA SER A 86 -4.46 20.34 -8.01
C SER A 86 -4.98 21.45 -7.08
N GLY A 87 -4.91 22.71 -7.52
CA GLY A 87 -5.52 23.88 -6.86
C GLY A 87 -4.66 24.59 -5.79
N GLY A 88 -3.36 24.29 -5.71
CA GLY A 88 -2.43 24.91 -4.77
C GLY A 88 -1.55 26.04 -5.35
N PRO A 89 -0.71 26.68 -4.50
CA PRO A 89 0.21 27.76 -4.90
C PRO A 89 1.20 27.37 -6.00
N GLU A 90 1.43 26.07 -6.20
CA GLU A 90 2.27 25.52 -7.26
C GLU A 90 1.82 26.04 -8.63
N GLN A 91 0.50 26.21 -8.85
CA GLN A 91 -0.03 26.73 -10.11
C GLN A 91 0.42 28.15 -10.45
N LEU A 92 0.80 28.95 -9.45
CA LEU A 92 1.32 30.30 -9.66
C LEU A 92 2.84 30.28 -9.79
N LEU A 93 3.53 29.72 -8.79
CA LEU A 93 4.98 29.90 -8.66
C LEU A 93 5.78 29.01 -9.60
N THR A 94 5.21 27.90 -10.08
CA THR A 94 5.87 27.04 -11.09
C THR A 94 5.31 27.21 -12.49
N LEU A 95 4.43 28.20 -12.71
CA LEU A 95 3.82 28.43 -14.01
C LEU A 95 4.86 28.70 -15.11
N HIS A 96 6.03 29.22 -14.74
CA HIS A 96 7.16 29.41 -15.64
C HIS A 96 7.60 28.13 -16.39
N ARG A 97 7.33 26.94 -15.82
CA ARG A 97 7.63 25.63 -16.40
C ARG A 97 6.66 25.23 -17.52
N GLU A 98 5.44 25.74 -17.44
CA GLU A 98 4.38 25.46 -18.41
C GLU A 98 4.57 26.27 -19.69
N TRP A 99 5.36 27.35 -19.66
CA TRP A 99 5.64 28.15 -20.85
C TRP A 99 6.64 27.42 -21.74
N PRO A 100 6.26 26.92 -22.94
CA PRO A 100 7.22 26.24 -23.79
C PRO A 100 8.37 27.20 -24.12
N ALA A 101 9.59 26.78 -23.80
CA ALA A 101 10.77 27.44 -24.36
C ALA A 101 10.67 27.30 -25.89
N ARG A 102 10.69 28.41 -26.62
CA ARG A 102 10.96 28.35 -28.06
C ARG A 102 12.39 27.86 -28.20
N VAL A 103 12.60 26.55 -28.33
CA VAL A 103 13.87 26.02 -28.79
C VAL A 103 13.99 26.48 -30.24
N GLN A 104 14.81 27.50 -30.52
CA GLN A 104 15.27 27.77 -31.87
C GLN A 104 16.05 26.55 -32.33
N ARG A 105 15.50 25.77 -33.28
CA ARG A 105 16.20 24.64 -33.90
C ARG A 105 17.03 25.16 -35.08
N THR A 106 18.35 25.02 -35.02
CA THR A 106 19.19 24.99 -36.22
C THR A 106 19.01 23.63 -36.88
N ALA A 107 18.53 23.60 -38.12
CA ALA A 107 18.43 22.38 -38.90
C ALA A 107 19.85 21.90 -39.28
N GLU A 108 20.39 20.92 -38.56
CA GLU A 108 21.57 20.20 -39.03
C GLU A 108 21.14 19.15 -40.05
N LEU A 109 21.47 19.40 -41.32
CA LEU A 109 21.44 18.40 -42.39
C LEU A 109 22.53 17.35 -42.11
N GLN A 110 22.17 16.25 -41.47
CA GLN A 110 23.05 15.07 -41.43
C GLN A 110 22.78 14.17 -42.63
N ILE A 111 23.76 14.09 -43.54
CA ILE A 111 23.75 13.14 -44.65
C ILE A 111 24.24 11.80 -44.11
N ILE A 112 23.34 10.82 -44.02
CA ILE A 112 23.69 9.43 -43.71
C ILE A 112 23.48 8.62 -45.00
N GLU A 113 24.53 7.95 -45.46
CA GLU A 113 24.51 6.98 -46.57
C GLU A 113 23.83 7.45 -47.87
N GLY A 114 24.12 8.69 -48.31
CA GLY A 114 23.73 9.18 -49.63
C GLY A 114 22.23 9.36 -49.84
N ARG A 115 21.41 9.27 -48.78
CA ARG A 115 19.98 9.62 -48.82
C ARG A 115 19.74 10.83 -47.91
N SER A 116 19.26 11.92 -48.51
CA SER A 116 18.77 13.07 -47.76
C SER A 116 17.49 12.65 -47.05
N ALA A 117 17.54 12.50 -45.72
CA ALA A 117 16.36 12.28 -44.91
C ALA A 117 16.00 13.59 -44.21
N THR A 118 14.95 14.26 -44.69
CA THR A 118 14.28 15.29 -43.90
C THR A 118 13.49 14.60 -42.79
N PHE A 119 14.04 14.55 -41.59
CA PHE A 119 13.25 14.23 -40.41
C PHE A 119 12.35 15.43 -40.11
N SER A 120 11.05 15.30 -40.40
CA SER A 120 10.05 16.18 -39.80
C SER A 120 10.00 15.85 -38.31
N THR A 121 10.74 16.61 -37.50
CA THR A 121 10.55 16.60 -36.06
C THR A 121 9.08 16.87 -35.73
N PRO A 122 8.51 16.25 -34.67
CA PRO A 122 7.18 16.61 -34.20
C PRO A 122 7.10 18.14 -33.99
N ASP A 123 5.96 18.72 -34.38
CA ASP A 123 5.64 20.12 -34.09
C ASP A 123 5.98 20.43 -32.63
N ALA A 124 6.53 21.62 -32.37
CA ALA A 124 6.78 22.04 -31.00
C ALA A 124 5.47 21.86 -30.19
N PRO A 125 5.52 21.25 -28.99
CA PRO A 125 4.32 21.04 -28.21
C PRO A 125 3.58 22.37 -28.05
N GLU A 126 2.29 22.37 -28.35
CA GLU A 126 1.49 23.60 -28.27
C GLU A 126 1.59 24.18 -26.85
N PRO A 127 1.74 25.52 -26.70
CA PRO A 127 1.73 26.13 -25.38
C PRO A 127 0.43 25.79 -24.65
N PRO A 128 0.47 25.45 -23.34
CA PRO A 128 -0.71 25.06 -22.61
C PRO A 128 -1.73 26.19 -22.44
N TYR A 129 -1.34 27.44 -22.69
CA TYR A 129 -2.20 28.62 -22.63
C TYR A 129 -1.97 29.55 -23.82
N ARG A 130 -3.05 30.10 -24.36
CA ARG A 130 -3.03 31.10 -25.44
C ARG A 130 -3.76 32.37 -24.98
N PRO A 131 -3.18 33.57 -25.15
CA PRO A 131 -3.88 34.83 -24.88
C PRO A 131 -5.17 34.92 -25.71
N ALA A 132 -6.25 35.33 -25.05
CA ALA A 132 -7.60 35.39 -25.61
C ALA A 132 -8.21 36.80 -25.59
N GLY A 133 -7.45 37.80 -25.15
CA GLY A 133 -7.92 39.18 -25.01
C GLY A 133 -6.78 40.15 -24.67
N PRO A 134 -7.12 41.42 -24.40
CA PRO A 134 -6.14 42.47 -24.12
C PRO A 134 -5.41 42.22 -22.80
N ILE A 135 -4.19 42.76 -22.71
CA ILE A 135 -3.41 42.81 -21.47
C ILE A 135 -3.82 44.09 -20.72
N GLU A 136 -4.32 43.93 -19.51
CA GLU A 136 -4.90 45.02 -18.72
C GLU A 136 -4.13 45.23 -17.42
N ALA A 137 -3.96 46.48 -17.02
CA ALA A 137 -3.38 46.81 -15.73
C ALA A 137 -4.35 46.39 -14.61
N ALA A 138 -3.83 45.72 -13.58
CA ALA A 138 -4.62 45.23 -12.46
C ALA A 138 -3.89 45.49 -11.14
N THR A 139 -4.64 45.45 -10.04
CA THR A 139 -4.09 45.44 -8.68
C THR A 139 -4.59 44.21 -7.97
N VAL A 140 -3.67 43.36 -7.52
CA VAL A 140 -3.96 42.14 -6.75
C VAL A 140 -3.34 42.30 -5.38
N ARG A 141 -4.17 42.31 -4.34
CA ARG A 141 -3.75 42.40 -2.92
C ARG A 141 -2.71 43.50 -2.65
N GLY A 142 -2.89 44.66 -3.29
CA GLY A 142 -2.01 45.83 -3.13
C GLY A 142 -0.78 45.86 -4.04
N ARG A 143 -0.55 44.84 -4.88
CA ARG A 143 0.52 44.82 -5.89
C ARG A 143 -0.03 45.13 -7.27
N THR A 144 0.67 45.99 -8.01
CA THR A 144 0.34 46.34 -9.39
C THR A 144 0.87 45.28 -10.35
N GLY A 145 0.06 44.91 -11.33
CA GLY A 145 0.43 43.89 -12.30
C GLY A 145 -0.36 43.99 -13.60
N TRP A 146 -0.19 42.97 -14.44
CA TRP A 146 -0.82 42.86 -15.74
C TRP A 146 -1.61 41.55 -15.83
N THR A 147 -2.92 41.67 -16.01
CA THR A 147 -3.82 40.55 -16.19
C THR A 147 -3.95 40.20 -17.68
N VAL A 148 -3.82 38.93 -18.00
CA VAL A 148 -3.97 38.39 -19.35
C VAL A 148 -5.03 37.29 -19.33
N PRO A 149 -6.17 37.47 -20.01
CA PRO A 149 -7.12 36.38 -20.23
C PRO A 149 -6.51 35.38 -21.22
N CYS A 150 -6.53 34.10 -20.87
CA CYS A 150 -6.00 33.01 -21.66
C CYS A 150 -7.04 31.89 -21.82
N VAL A 151 -6.94 31.14 -22.92
CA VAL A 151 -7.61 29.85 -23.10
C VAL A 151 -6.58 28.75 -22.84
N GLN A 152 -6.91 27.81 -21.95
CA GLN A 152 -6.13 26.60 -21.74
C GLN A 152 -6.32 25.66 -22.93
N THR A 153 -5.24 25.30 -23.61
CA THR A 153 -5.29 24.57 -24.89
C THR A 153 -5.88 23.17 -24.76
N ALA A 154 -5.61 22.45 -23.67
CA ALA A 154 -6.09 21.09 -23.48
C ALA A 154 -7.61 21.00 -23.22
N SER A 155 -8.21 22.02 -22.59
CA SER A 155 -9.58 21.96 -22.07
C SER A 155 -10.52 23.02 -22.67
N GLY A 156 -9.98 24.04 -23.32
CA GLY A 156 -10.72 25.22 -23.75
C GLY A 156 -11.13 26.16 -22.60
N LEU A 157 -10.70 25.89 -21.35
CA LEU A 157 -11.08 26.70 -20.20
C LEU A 157 -10.48 28.10 -20.26
N LEU A 158 -11.30 29.11 -19.97
CA LEU A 158 -10.84 30.48 -19.79
C LEU A 158 -10.20 30.64 -18.41
N VAL A 159 -8.98 31.17 -18.39
CA VAL A 159 -8.22 31.47 -17.19
C VAL A 159 -7.53 32.81 -17.36
N ALA A 160 -7.72 33.73 -16.42
CA ALA A 160 -6.96 34.96 -16.35
C ALA A 160 -5.73 34.77 -15.45
N TRP A 161 -4.57 35.23 -15.92
CA TRP A 161 -3.32 35.21 -15.16
C TRP A 161 -2.84 36.64 -14.91
N THR A 162 -2.49 36.96 -13.68
CA THR A 162 -1.95 38.28 -13.31
C THR A 162 -0.47 38.18 -12.97
N PHE A 163 0.35 38.89 -13.72
CA PHE A 163 1.79 38.99 -13.53
C PHE A 163 2.12 40.25 -12.75
N ASP A 164 2.92 40.13 -11.70
CA ASP A 164 3.47 41.26 -10.97
C ASP A 164 4.37 42.10 -11.88
N ASP A 165 4.16 43.42 -11.91
CA ASP A 165 4.92 44.29 -12.83
C ASP A 165 6.39 44.43 -12.42
N GLU A 166 6.65 44.42 -11.11
CA GLU A 166 7.98 44.60 -10.52
C GLU A 166 8.85 43.33 -10.64
N THR A 167 8.31 42.18 -10.21
CA THR A 167 9.08 40.94 -10.08
C THR A 167 8.88 39.97 -11.25
N GLY A 168 7.76 40.05 -11.97
CA GLY A 168 7.38 39.06 -12.99
C GLY A 168 6.78 37.75 -12.42
N VAL A 169 6.65 37.62 -11.08
CA VAL A 169 5.95 36.50 -10.45
C VAL A 169 4.47 36.54 -10.84
N VAL A 170 3.86 35.38 -11.05
CA VAL A 170 2.40 35.31 -11.24
C VAL A 170 1.75 35.41 -9.87
N ILE A 171 1.03 36.51 -9.63
CA ILE A 171 0.41 36.83 -8.33
C ILE A 171 -1.09 36.58 -8.30
N GLY A 172 -1.69 36.27 -9.45
CA GLY A 172 -3.12 36.03 -9.56
C GLY A 172 -3.47 35.00 -10.62
N ARG A 173 -4.49 34.19 -10.32
CA ARG A 173 -5.20 33.33 -11.26
C ARG A 173 -6.68 33.45 -11.00
N ASP A 174 -7.48 33.61 -12.04
CA ASP A 174 -8.93 33.48 -11.98
C ASP A 174 -9.41 32.53 -13.09
N ALA A 175 -10.11 31.47 -12.70
CA ALA A 175 -10.71 30.49 -13.62
C ALA A 175 -12.25 30.41 -13.46
N GLY A 176 -12.85 31.42 -12.84
CA GLY A 176 -14.28 31.47 -12.49
C GLY A 176 -14.64 30.60 -11.28
N GLY A 177 -15.84 30.84 -10.74
CA GLY A 177 -16.35 30.12 -9.56
C GLY A 177 -15.43 30.28 -8.34
N PHE A 178 -14.99 29.16 -7.76
CA PHE A 178 -14.00 29.12 -6.67
C PHE A 178 -12.56 28.95 -7.19
N GLY A 179 -12.29 29.31 -8.45
CA GLY A 179 -11.00 29.14 -9.10
C GLY A 179 -9.97 30.23 -8.83
N ALA A 180 -10.32 31.26 -8.04
CA ALA A 180 -9.46 32.40 -7.78
C ALA A 180 -8.34 32.07 -6.77
N ILE A 181 -7.11 32.41 -7.14
CA ILE A 181 -5.91 32.28 -6.32
C ILE A 181 -5.12 33.58 -6.41
N GLU A 182 -4.78 34.18 -5.28
CA GLU A 182 -4.08 35.46 -5.21
C GLU A 182 -2.95 35.44 -4.18
N LEU A 183 -1.87 36.16 -4.44
CA LEU A 183 -0.75 36.34 -3.52
C LEU A 183 -0.78 37.74 -2.88
N ALA A 184 -0.54 37.78 -1.58
CA ALA A 184 -0.22 38.97 -0.80
C ALA A 184 1.18 38.80 -0.18
N ASP A 185 1.75 39.90 0.34
CA ASP A 185 3.03 39.89 1.08
C ASP A 185 4.18 39.18 0.34
N LEU A 186 4.24 39.35 -0.99
CA LEU A 186 5.23 38.70 -1.84
C LEU A 186 6.65 39.16 -1.49
N VAL A 187 7.52 38.18 -1.24
CA VAL A 187 8.97 38.34 -1.09
C VAL A 187 9.67 37.43 -2.09
N VAL A 188 10.59 38.00 -2.87
CA VAL A 188 11.48 37.29 -3.79
C VAL A 188 12.90 37.43 -3.25
N ALA A 189 13.61 36.32 -3.12
CA ALA A 189 14.95 36.25 -2.55
C ALA A 189 15.81 35.23 -3.30
N ASP A 190 17.14 35.37 -3.25
CA ASP A 190 18.05 34.41 -3.89
C ASP A 190 17.93 33.00 -3.29
N HIS A 191 17.73 32.92 -1.97
CA HIS A 191 17.57 31.65 -1.25
C HIS A 191 16.87 31.85 0.11
N PHE A 192 16.28 30.78 0.63
CA PHE A 192 15.91 30.65 2.04
C PHE A 192 16.79 29.63 2.74
N SER A 193 16.91 29.74 4.07
CA SER A 193 17.55 28.70 4.87
C SER A 193 16.89 27.33 4.63
N PRO A 194 17.66 26.25 4.36
CA PRO A 194 17.11 24.90 4.20
C PRO A 194 16.27 24.43 5.39
N ALA A 195 16.51 24.99 6.58
CA ALA A 195 15.76 24.69 7.80
C ALA A 195 14.27 25.04 7.69
N VAL A 196 13.90 26.02 6.85
CA VAL A 196 12.49 26.36 6.57
C VAL A 196 11.75 25.14 6.02
N PHE A 197 12.41 24.34 5.20
CA PHE A 197 11.85 23.15 4.55
C PHE A 197 12.05 21.86 5.37
N GLY A 198 12.47 21.99 6.63
CA GLY A 198 12.58 20.91 7.60
C GLY A 198 11.33 20.80 8.48
N PHE A 199 10.97 19.56 8.85
CA PHE A 199 9.99 19.29 9.90
C PHE A 199 10.67 18.61 11.09
N HIS A 200 10.52 19.19 12.28
CA HIS A 200 11.15 18.71 13.52
C HIS A 200 10.14 18.27 14.59
N GLY A 201 8.83 18.33 14.28
CA GLY A 201 7.79 17.89 15.20
C GLY A 201 7.58 16.38 15.17
N ARG A 202 6.58 15.93 15.96
CA ARG A 202 6.13 14.53 15.93
C ARG A 202 5.42 14.23 14.62
N TYR A 203 5.70 13.07 14.04
CA TYR A 203 5.05 12.60 12.82
C TYR A 203 4.80 11.09 12.85
N VAL A 204 3.88 10.65 11.99
CA VAL A 204 3.64 9.25 11.65
C VAL A 204 4.34 8.95 10.33
N ASP A 205 5.19 7.93 10.28
CA ASP A 205 5.78 7.46 9.02
C ASP A 205 4.90 6.38 8.40
N ILE A 206 4.25 6.70 7.28
CA ILE A 206 3.33 5.77 6.62
C ILE A 206 4.02 4.52 6.09
N ALA A 207 5.30 4.62 5.68
CA ALA A 207 6.05 3.47 5.22
C ALA A 207 6.39 2.54 6.40
N GLN A 208 6.65 3.11 7.57
CA GLN A 208 6.86 2.32 8.79
C GLN A 208 5.56 1.63 9.23
N VAL A 209 4.44 2.36 9.27
CA VAL A 209 3.13 1.79 9.61
C VAL A 209 2.78 0.61 8.72
N ARG A 210 3.02 0.71 7.40
CA ARG A 210 2.80 -0.40 6.46
C ARG A 210 3.68 -1.61 6.78
N ARG A 211 4.98 -1.40 7.01
CA ARG A 211 5.91 -2.48 7.37
C ARG A 211 5.51 -3.19 8.66
N ASP A 212 5.06 -2.45 9.65
CA ASP A 212 4.65 -2.99 10.95
C ASP A 212 3.33 -3.77 10.81
N ALA A 213 2.37 -3.28 10.02
CA ALA A 213 1.14 -4.02 9.70
C ALA A 213 1.44 -5.33 8.96
N GLU A 214 2.30 -5.31 7.93
CA GLU A 214 2.71 -6.51 7.21
C GLU A 214 3.45 -7.51 8.11
N ARG A 215 4.28 -7.01 9.04
CA ARG A 215 4.95 -7.87 10.03
C ARG A 215 3.93 -8.52 10.95
N GLY A 216 2.96 -7.76 11.46
CA GLY A 216 1.88 -8.29 12.31
C GLY A 216 1.08 -9.37 11.61
N LEU A 217 0.72 -9.18 10.34
CA LEU A 217 0.03 -10.21 9.55
C LEU A 217 0.88 -11.47 9.37
N ARG A 218 2.17 -11.32 9.06
CA ARG A 218 3.10 -12.47 8.94
C ARG A 218 3.27 -13.22 10.26
N GLU A 219 3.32 -12.51 11.38
CA GLU A 219 3.41 -13.10 12.72
C GLU A 219 2.11 -13.82 13.09
N GLU A 220 0.96 -13.23 12.77
CA GLU A 220 -0.35 -13.85 12.97
C GLU A 220 -0.53 -15.11 12.12
N ASP A 221 -0.14 -15.08 10.84
CA ASP A 221 -0.19 -16.25 9.97
C ASP A 221 0.75 -17.36 10.46
N ARG A 222 1.95 -17.01 10.94
CA ARG A 222 2.86 -17.98 11.59
C ARG A 222 2.25 -18.58 12.86
N TYR A 223 1.58 -17.76 13.68
CA TYR A 223 0.91 -18.25 14.88
C TYR A 223 -0.24 -19.20 14.55
N ARG A 224 -1.08 -18.87 13.56
CA ARG A 224 -2.16 -19.75 13.08
C ARG A 224 -1.62 -21.05 12.50
N GLN A 225 -0.56 -21.00 11.69
CA GLN A 225 0.08 -22.19 11.14
C GLN A 225 0.68 -23.09 12.23
N ALA A 226 1.35 -22.52 13.23
CA ALA A 226 2.00 -23.27 14.31
C ALA A 226 1.03 -23.86 15.34
N ARG A 227 -0.18 -23.30 15.49
CA ARG A 227 -1.16 -23.68 16.54
C ARG A 227 -2.49 -24.24 15.99
N GLY A 228 -2.71 -24.17 14.69
CA GLY A 228 -3.96 -24.59 14.04
C GLY A 228 -5.17 -23.69 14.29
N ALA A 229 -5.02 -22.61 15.05
CA ALA A 229 -6.13 -21.75 15.49
C ALA A 229 -6.86 -21.11 14.31
N GLY A 230 -8.14 -21.45 14.13
CA GLY A 230 -8.99 -20.93 13.06
C GLY A 230 -8.77 -21.55 11.69
N ASN A 231 -7.93 -22.59 11.58
CA ASN A 231 -7.86 -23.39 10.36
C ASN A 231 -9.19 -24.12 10.11
N THR A 232 -9.53 -24.34 8.84
CA THR A 232 -10.74 -25.07 8.44
C THR A 232 -10.36 -26.28 7.60
N ILE A 233 -11.07 -27.39 7.76
CA ILE A 233 -10.86 -28.63 6.99
C ILE A 233 -10.98 -28.35 5.49
N GLU A 234 -11.96 -27.56 5.09
CA GLU A 234 -12.25 -27.20 3.70
C GLU A 234 -11.07 -26.53 2.99
N ARG A 235 -10.16 -25.90 3.74
CA ARG A 235 -8.95 -25.28 3.18
C ARG A 235 -7.89 -26.30 2.79
N TYR A 236 -7.90 -27.47 3.43
CA TYR A 236 -6.84 -28.48 3.31
C TYR A 236 -7.32 -29.80 2.67
N VAL A 237 -8.62 -29.96 2.40
CA VAL A 237 -9.11 -31.04 1.52
C VAL A 237 -8.41 -30.93 0.16
N GLY A 238 -7.90 -32.06 -0.34
CA GLY A 238 -7.08 -32.10 -1.56
C GLY A 238 -5.58 -31.88 -1.35
N THR A 239 -5.13 -31.67 -0.10
CA THR A 239 -3.70 -31.70 0.26
C THR A 239 -3.32 -33.06 0.86
N PHE A 240 -2.12 -33.55 0.53
CA PHE A 240 -1.68 -34.89 0.95
C PHE A 240 -1.27 -34.98 2.43
N ALA A 241 -1.07 -33.86 3.11
CA ALA A 241 -0.70 -33.84 4.52
C ALA A 241 -1.91 -34.21 5.41
N PRO A 242 -1.78 -35.16 6.35
CA PRO A 242 -2.87 -35.51 7.26
C PRO A 242 -3.23 -34.36 8.19
N LEU A 243 -4.52 -34.27 8.57
CA LEU A 243 -5.03 -33.21 9.45
C LEU A 243 -5.15 -33.70 10.88
N LEU A 244 -4.62 -32.97 11.87
CA LEU A 244 -4.92 -33.18 13.30
C LEU A 244 -6.03 -32.22 13.74
N VAL A 245 -7.25 -32.74 13.89
CA VAL A 245 -8.46 -31.96 14.17
C VAL A 245 -8.87 -32.09 15.63
N ARG A 246 -8.93 -30.95 16.33
CA ARG A 246 -9.50 -30.87 17.68
C ARG A 246 -11.03 -30.86 17.62
N THR A 247 -11.66 -31.82 18.28
CA THR A 247 -13.13 -31.90 18.40
C THR A 247 -13.64 -31.76 19.83
N ASP A 248 -12.75 -31.87 20.82
CA ASP A 248 -13.05 -31.56 22.22
C ASP A 248 -12.26 -30.34 22.70
N PHE A 249 -13.00 -29.31 23.14
CA PHE A 249 -12.47 -28.02 23.58
C PHE A 249 -12.53 -27.86 25.12
N SER A 250 -12.79 -28.95 25.85
CA SER A 250 -12.99 -28.93 27.30
C SER A 250 -11.71 -28.63 28.09
N ASP A 251 -10.54 -29.01 27.54
CA ASP A 251 -9.23 -28.82 28.16
C ASP A 251 -8.21 -28.31 27.15
N THR A 252 -7.75 -27.06 27.35
CA THR A 252 -6.72 -26.43 26.52
C THR A 252 -5.32 -26.90 26.87
N ALA A 253 -5.02 -27.23 28.13
CA ALA A 253 -3.70 -27.69 28.53
C ALA A 253 -3.41 -29.08 27.95
N SER A 254 -4.40 -29.96 27.94
CA SER A 254 -4.29 -31.28 27.31
C SER A 254 -4.16 -31.18 25.80
N TRP A 255 -4.84 -30.24 25.14
CA TRP A 255 -4.63 -29.96 23.72
C TRP A 255 -3.20 -29.49 23.41
N GLU A 256 -2.66 -28.56 24.20
CA GLU A 256 -1.28 -28.11 24.05
C GLU A 256 -0.28 -29.25 24.25
N ALA A 257 -0.56 -30.18 25.17
CA ALA A 257 0.24 -31.39 25.37
C ALA A 257 0.19 -32.32 24.16
N VAL A 258 -1.00 -32.56 23.58
CA VAL A 258 -1.16 -33.36 22.34
C VAL A 258 -0.35 -32.75 21.20
N VAL A 259 -0.51 -31.45 20.93
CA VAL A 259 0.24 -30.75 19.89
C VAL A 259 1.73 -30.84 20.13
N GLY A 260 2.18 -30.60 21.37
CA GLY A 260 3.59 -30.70 21.74
C GLY A 260 4.18 -32.09 21.49
N VAL A 261 3.47 -33.17 21.84
CA VAL A 261 3.95 -34.54 21.63
C VAL A 261 3.91 -34.93 20.15
N VAL A 262 2.78 -34.69 19.46
CA VAL A 262 2.60 -35.11 18.07
C VAL A 262 3.57 -34.39 17.12
N THR A 263 3.82 -33.10 17.35
CA THR A 263 4.71 -32.31 16.49
C THR A 263 6.18 -32.38 16.89
N SER A 264 6.54 -33.15 17.92
CA SER A 264 7.93 -33.34 18.30
C SER A 264 8.64 -34.32 17.37
N PRO A 265 9.92 -34.08 17.01
CA PRO A 265 10.72 -35.07 16.30
C PRO A 265 10.88 -36.37 17.12
N THR A 266 10.92 -37.51 16.44
CA THR A 266 11.29 -38.81 17.03
C THR A 266 12.78 -38.83 17.36
N ALA A 267 13.22 -39.89 18.06
CA ALA A 267 14.64 -40.11 18.36
C ALA A 267 15.52 -40.19 17.10
N ASP A 268 14.94 -40.63 15.97
CA ASP A 268 15.62 -40.75 14.68
C ASP A 268 15.54 -39.45 13.84
N GLY A 269 14.86 -38.41 14.36
CA GLY A 269 14.76 -37.10 13.73
C GLY A 269 13.56 -36.93 12.79
N ASP A 270 12.71 -37.96 12.65
CA ASP A 270 11.50 -37.90 11.85
C ASP A 270 10.43 -37.07 12.56
N GLN A 271 9.70 -36.24 11.82
CA GLN A 271 8.58 -35.45 12.35
C GLN A 271 7.36 -35.67 11.44
N PRO A 272 6.18 -35.99 12.00
CA PRO A 272 4.98 -36.17 11.19
C PRO A 272 4.56 -34.84 10.56
N ASP A 273 4.22 -34.86 9.28
CA ASP A 273 3.79 -33.68 8.52
C ASP A 273 2.27 -33.46 8.70
N VAL A 274 1.86 -33.21 9.96
CA VAL A 274 0.45 -33.00 10.30
C VAL A 274 0.06 -31.53 10.26
N THR A 275 -1.07 -31.22 9.62
CA THR A 275 -1.68 -29.88 9.68
C THR A 275 -2.64 -29.78 10.85
N LEU A 276 -2.38 -28.87 11.79
CA LEU A 276 -3.24 -28.64 12.96
C LEU A 276 -4.53 -27.89 12.59
N ILE A 277 -5.67 -28.39 13.07
CA ILE A 277 -6.99 -27.79 12.91
C ILE A 277 -7.63 -27.59 14.30
N ASP A 278 -7.47 -26.39 14.87
CA ASP A 278 -8.04 -25.96 16.16
C ASP A 278 -9.16 -24.94 15.91
N ASN A 279 -10.37 -25.43 15.69
CA ASN A 279 -11.52 -24.61 15.33
C ASN A 279 -12.81 -25.08 16.03
N PRO A 280 -13.40 -24.25 16.92
CA PRO A 280 -14.59 -24.62 17.70
C PRO A 280 -15.81 -25.05 16.89
N ALA A 281 -15.88 -24.72 15.59
CA ALA A 281 -16.95 -25.19 14.70
C ALA A 281 -17.00 -26.72 14.57
N TYR A 282 -15.88 -27.41 14.86
CA TYR A 282 -15.77 -28.87 14.82
C TYR A 282 -16.04 -29.55 16.17
N THR A 283 -16.50 -28.79 17.18
CA THR A 283 -16.84 -29.35 18.50
C THR A 283 -17.83 -30.51 18.38
N GLY A 284 -17.47 -31.67 18.90
CA GLY A 284 -18.33 -32.86 18.91
C GLY A 284 -18.55 -33.52 17.54
N TRP A 285 -17.78 -33.15 16.51
CA TRP A 285 -17.86 -33.83 15.21
C TRP A 285 -17.50 -35.32 15.34
N THR A 286 -18.30 -36.16 14.70
CA THR A 286 -18.12 -37.62 14.68
C THR A 286 -17.36 -38.05 13.43
N ALA A 287 -16.78 -39.26 13.44
CA ALA A 287 -16.14 -39.85 12.26
C ALA A 287 -17.06 -39.85 11.03
N ALA A 288 -18.36 -40.15 11.20
CA ALA A 288 -19.33 -40.10 10.10
C ALA A 288 -19.43 -38.68 9.50
N ARG A 289 -19.41 -37.65 10.34
CA ARG A 289 -19.45 -36.26 9.87
C ARG A 289 -18.19 -35.87 9.09
N PHE A 290 -17.02 -36.34 9.51
CA PHE A 290 -15.79 -36.12 8.75
C PHE A 290 -15.84 -36.81 7.38
N LEU A 291 -16.34 -38.05 7.33
CA LEU A 291 -16.52 -38.79 6.08
C LEU A 291 -17.58 -38.18 5.16
N ASP A 292 -18.50 -37.36 5.64
CA ASP A 292 -19.42 -36.60 4.76
C ASP A 292 -18.72 -35.41 4.07
N VAL A 293 -17.63 -34.92 4.64
CA VAL A 293 -16.93 -33.70 4.21
C VAL A 293 -15.65 -34.01 3.45
N ILE A 294 -14.95 -35.06 3.84
CA ILE A 294 -13.67 -35.49 3.26
C ILE A 294 -13.91 -36.76 2.44
N ASP A 295 -13.57 -36.71 1.16
CA ASP A 295 -13.69 -37.83 0.24
C ASP A 295 -12.39 -38.00 -0.54
N GLY A 296 -11.60 -39.01 -0.17
CA GLY A 296 -10.28 -39.24 -0.74
C GLY A 296 -9.18 -38.53 0.05
N VAL A 297 -8.87 -37.28 -0.29
CA VAL A 297 -7.61 -36.62 0.13
C VAL A 297 -7.83 -35.56 1.23
N PRO A 298 -7.07 -35.61 2.35
CA PRO A 298 -6.02 -36.58 2.67
C PRO A 298 -6.58 -37.98 2.96
N ASP A 299 -5.75 -39.01 2.78
CA ASP A 299 -6.16 -40.42 2.87
C ASP A 299 -6.56 -40.86 4.29
N TYR A 300 -6.12 -40.09 5.29
CA TYR A 300 -6.57 -40.21 6.66
C TYR A 300 -6.45 -38.87 7.39
N ILE A 301 -7.20 -38.75 8.49
CA ILE A 301 -7.09 -37.65 9.45
C ILE A 301 -6.89 -38.18 10.87
N LEU A 302 -6.37 -37.32 11.74
CA LEU A 302 -6.22 -37.55 13.17
C LEU A 302 -7.29 -36.72 13.90
N ILE A 303 -8.02 -37.34 14.81
CA ILE A 303 -9.07 -36.66 15.59
C ILE A 303 -8.65 -36.65 17.06
N ALA A 304 -8.56 -35.47 17.64
CA ALA A 304 -8.33 -35.22 19.06
C ALA A 304 -9.67 -34.95 19.76
N ASP A 305 -10.25 -36.02 20.31
CA ASP A 305 -11.55 -36.03 21.00
C ASP A 305 -11.43 -36.06 22.53
N SER A 306 -12.55 -36.24 23.23
CA SER A 306 -12.58 -36.21 24.70
C SER A 306 -11.72 -37.28 25.37
N VAL A 307 -11.53 -38.45 24.73
CA VAL A 307 -10.62 -39.49 25.22
C VAL A 307 -9.18 -39.04 25.05
N THR A 308 -8.87 -38.35 23.95
CA THR A 308 -7.54 -37.75 23.72
C THR A 308 -7.18 -36.78 24.85
N MET A 309 -8.14 -35.96 25.30
CA MET A 309 -7.92 -34.95 26.34
C MET A 309 -7.82 -35.52 27.76
N SER A 310 -8.38 -36.70 28.02
CA SER A 310 -8.51 -37.24 29.38
C SER A 310 -7.61 -38.44 29.68
N HIS A 311 -7.07 -39.09 28.65
CA HIS A 311 -6.27 -40.31 28.80
C HIS A 311 -4.76 -39.98 28.88
N PRO A 312 -3.98 -40.64 29.75
CA PRO A 312 -2.56 -40.30 29.97
C PRO A 312 -1.66 -40.50 28.74
N ASP A 313 -2.00 -41.44 27.84
CA ASP A 313 -1.28 -41.63 26.57
C ASP A 313 -1.66 -40.63 25.46
N LEU A 314 -2.61 -39.72 25.73
CA LEU A 314 -3.11 -38.72 24.77
C LEU A 314 -3.51 -39.32 23.41
N PRO A 315 -4.29 -40.40 23.34
CA PRO A 315 -4.46 -41.18 22.12
C PRO A 315 -5.38 -40.48 21.12
N VAL A 316 -4.84 -40.15 19.95
CA VAL A 316 -5.59 -39.60 18.81
C VAL A 316 -6.24 -40.72 17.99
N VAL A 317 -7.38 -40.44 17.36
CA VAL A 317 -8.02 -41.39 16.44
C VAL A 317 -7.51 -41.16 15.03
N PHE A 318 -6.84 -42.14 14.44
CA PHE A 318 -6.64 -42.19 13.01
C PHE A 318 -7.94 -42.66 12.36
N LEU A 319 -8.44 -41.89 11.40
CA LEU A 319 -9.63 -42.20 10.62
C LEU A 319 -9.25 -42.22 9.14
N SER A 320 -9.43 -43.37 8.50
CA SER A 320 -9.27 -43.51 7.05
C SER A 320 -10.36 -42.71 6.33
N THR A 321 -9.93 -41.76 5.49
CA THR A 321 -10.77 -40.94 4.61
C THR A 321 -10.54 -41.25 3.13
N ALA A 322 -9.71 -42.27 2.85
CA ALA A 322 -9.42 -42.78 1.53
C ALA A 322 -10.70 -43.02 0.70
N ASP A 323 -10.56 -42.94 -0.62
CA ASP A 323 -11.65 -43.20 -1.55
C ASP A 323 -12.26 -44.57 -1.27
N SER A 324 -13.59 -44.66 -1.31
CA SER A 324 -14.34 -45.91 -1.21
C SER A 324 -13.87 -47.04 -2.15
N GLY A 325 -13.21 -46.70 -3.26
CA GLY A 325 -12.62 -47.65 -4.21
C GLY A 325 -11.15 -47.98 -3.97
N ALA A 326 -10.51 -47.45 -2.92
CA ALA A 326 -9.10 -47.72 -2.63
C ALA A 326 -8.89 -49.17 -2.15
N GLU A 327 -8.13 -49.96 -2.91
CA GLU A 327 -7.83 -51.36 -2.55
C GLU A 327 -6.84 -51.48 -1.37
N TRP A 328 -6.15 -50.39 -1.03
CA TRP A 328 -5.09 -50.33 -0.02
C TRP A 328 -5.53 -49.67 1.31
N ALA A 329 -6.78 -49.20 1.43
CA ALA A 329 -7.33 -48.66 2.67
C ALA A 329 -8.85 -48.77 2.72
N GLY A 330 -9.41 -49.24 3.84
CA GLY A 330 -10.86 -49.24 4.06
C GLY A 330 -11.35 -47.87 4.51
N ARG A 331 -12.24 -47.23 3.73
CA ARG A 331 -12.85 -45.95 4.11
C ARG A 331 -13.62 -46.08 5.43
N GLY A 332 -13.29 -45.25 6.41
CA GLY A 332 -13.90 -45.24 7.74
C GLY A 332 -13.28 -46.21 8.75
N ASP A 333 -12.24 -46.97 8.35
CA ASP A 333 -11.39 -47.70 9.29
C ASP A 333 -10.79 -46.74 10.30
N ARG A 334 -10.67 -47.19 11.55
CA ARG A 334 -10.19 -46.34 12.64
C ARG A 334 -9.37 -47.10 13.68
N VAL A 335 -8.37 -46.43 14.22
CA VAL A 335 -7.56 -46.92 15.34
C VAL A 335 -7.17 -45.78 16.26
N ARG A 336 -7.09 -46.03 17.57
CA ARG A 336 -6.48 -45.07 18.50
C ARG A 336 -4.99 -45.31 18.58
N VAL A 337 -4.22 -44.24 18.45
CA VAL A 337 -2.76 -44.26 18.50
C VAL A 337 -2.30 -43.33 19.60
N ALA A 338 -1.45 -43.80 20.51
CA ALA A 338 -0.84 -42.94 21.53
C ALA A 338 -0.10 -41.78 20.85
N ALA A 339 -0.18 -40.56 21.40
CA ALA A 339 0.40 -39.38 20.76
C ALA A 339 1.89 -39.55 20.40
N ARG A 340 2.65 -40.27 21.26
CA ARG A 340 4.07 -40.56 21.05
C ARG A 340 4.37 -41.47 19.85
N SER A 341 3.38 -42.21 19.36
CA SER A 341 3.53 -43.20 18.29
C SER A 341 3.00 -42.66 16.95
N VAL A 342 2.45 -41.44 16.92
CA VAL A 342 1.88 -40.81 15.72
C VAL A 342 2.91 -40.72 14.59
N ALA A 343 4.14 -40.30 14.88
CA ALA A 343 5.19 -40.17 13.86
C ALA A 343 5.51 -41.51 13.17
N THR A 344 5.58 -42.60 13.94
CA THR A 344 5.82 -43.94 13.40
C THR A 344 4.65 -44.43 12.57
N VAL A 345 3.42 -44.19 13.05
CA VAL A 345 2.20 -44.58 12.32
C VAL A 345 2.05 -43.77 11.02
N ASP A 346 2.28 -42.46 11.04
CA ASP A 346 2.29 -41.58 9.87
C ASP A 346 3.29 -42.07 8.80
N ALA A 347 4.50 -42.46 9.23
CA ALA A 347 5.52 -43.00 8.34
C ALA A 347 5.09 -44.30 7.66
N VAL A 348 4.54 -45.27 8.38
CA VAL A 348 4.13 -46.56 7.78
C VAL A 348 2.87 -46.44 6.91
N LEU A 349 1.94 -45.55 7.28
CA LEU A 349 0.73 -45.29 6.50
C LEU A 349 1.06 -44.52 5.21
N SER A 350 1.95 -43.52 5.26
CA SER A 350 2.30 -42.68 4.10
C SER A 350 3.00 -43.46 2.97
N ILE A 351 3.65 -44.57 3.29
CA ILE A 351 4.26 -45.49 2.31
C ILE A 351 3.41 -46.74 2.04
N ALA A 352 2.19 -46.80 2.60
CA ALA A 352 1.27 -47.93 2.51
C ALA A 352 1.90 -49.29 2.92
N GLU A 353 2.78 -49.28 3.93
CA GLU A 353 3.35 -50.51 4.49
C GLU A 353 2.34 -51.27 5.36
N GLN A 354 1.45 -50.53 6.03
CA GLN A 354 0.35 -51.06 6.84
C GLN A 354 -0.93 -50.27 6.61
N THR A 355 -2.06 -50.88 6.92
CA THR A 355 -3.39 -50.23 6.90
C THR A 355 -3.86 -49.88 8.31
N ILE A 356 -4.79 -48.92 8.40
CA ILE A 356 -5.43 -48.56 9.68
C ILE A 356 -6.15 -49.77 10.32
N ALA A 357 -6.75 -50.66 9.52
CA ALA A 357 -7.38 -51.88 10.01
C ALA A 357 -6.37 -52.88 10.61
N GLU A 358 -5.20 -53.04 10.00
CA GLU A 358 -4.13 -53.90 10.53
C GLU A 358 -3.58 -53.36 11.85
N LEU A 359 -3.37 -52.04 11.95
CA LEU A 359 -2.99 -51.37 13.19
C LEU A 359 -4.03 -51.58 14.28
N ALA A 360 -5.32 -51.51 13.94
CA ALA A 360 -6.41 -51.78 14.87
C ALA A 360 -6.39 -53.25 15.37
N GLY A 361 -6.01 -54.19 14.51
CA GLY A 361 -5.91 -55.62 14.84
C GLY A 361 -4.79 -55.97 15.81
N VAL A 362 -3.75 -55.14 15.91
CA VAL A 362 -2.61 -55.32 16.82
C VAL A 362 -2.58 -54.32 17.98
N ALA A 363 -3.62 -53.50 18.13
CA ALA A 363 -3.75 -52.57 19.24
C ALA A 363 -3.79 -53.31 20.59
N GLY A 364 -3.40 -52.62 21.67
CA GLY A 364 -3.45 -53.18 23.02
C GLY A 364 -4.86 -53.60 23.44
N SER A 365 -4.99 -54.30 24.57
CA SER A 365 -6.29 -54.73 25.10
C SER A 365 -7.26 -53.59 25.41
N ASP A 366 -6.76 -52.36 25.52
CA ASP A 366 -7.52 -51.12 25.69
C ASP A 366 -7.87 -50.44 24.36
N GLY A 367 -7.53 -51.06 23.22
CA GLY A 367 -7.79 -50.54 21.89
C GLY A 367 -6.83 -49.43 21.44
N ILE A 368 -5.73 -49.20 22.15
CA ILE A 368 -4.72 -48.18 21.82
C ILE A 368 -3.45 -48.84 21.27
N TYR A 369 -3.05 -48.43 20.07
CA TYR A 369 -1.76 -48.75 19.47
C TYR A 369 -0.64 -47.87 20.08
N ARG A 370 0.50 -48.48 20.42
CA ARG A 370 1.61 -47.84 21.13
C ARG A 370 2.94 -48.21 20.52
#